data_AF-A0A3N4L1G1-F1
#
_entry.id   AF-A0A3N4L1G1-F1
#
_cell.length_a   1.000
_cell.length_b   1.000
_cell.length_c   1.000
_cell.angle_alpha   90.00
_cell.angle_beta   90.00
_cell.angle_gamma   90.00
#
_symmetry.space_group_name_H-M   'P 1'
#
loop_
_entity.id
_entity.type
_entity.pdbx_description
1 polymer ?
#
loop_
_entity_poly.entity_id
_entity_poly.type
_entity_poly.pdbx_seq_one_letter_code
_entity_poly.pdbx_strand_id
1 'polypeptide(L)'
;GDSYSQSGFSITGTAPSASNPMGNPTFPGSTSSGGINWLGYLVTEFNRTVALNYNFASGGAATNNSVVSSSGTPLTTQVATFLQYLGTGGPWSSDDSLFVFWIGINDIGNSYYLDVDQVALHSELMDTIFNLVQQLYAVGARRFLFMSVPPVEKTPKQLTKTADDRANEAAQIADFNSQLVARAAAWKAGTTGTTVWQFDTAVPFNQVIADPTAYGYADATSVCHASTCMWWDSYH
;
A
#
# COMPACT_ATOMS: atom_id res chain seq x y z
N GLY A 1 -4.15 2.96 1.11
CA GLY A 1 -3.27 1.84 1.44
C GLY A 1 -3.26 1.58 2.93
N ASP A 2 -2.20 0.96 3.43
CA ASP A 2 -2.08 0.55 4.83
C ASP A 2 -0.86 1.17 5.56
N SER A 3 -0.35 0.51 6.61
CA SER A 3 0.78 0.97 7.44
C SER A 3 2.07 1.17 6.64
N TYR A 4 2.25 0.47 5.51
CA TYR A 4 3.43 0.63 4.66
C TYR A 4 3.43 1.97 3.92
N SER A 5 2.29 2.67 3.92
CA SER A 5 2.15 3.99 3.31
C SER A 5 1.65 5.07 4.27
N GLN A 6 1.20 4.74 5.49
CA GLN A 6 0.60 5.69 6.42
C GLN A 6 1.56 6.85 6.76
N SER A 7 1.03 8.08 6.79
CA SER A 7 1.69 9.27 7.33
C SER A 7 0.85 10.01 8.39
N GLY A 8 -0.38 9.57 8.65
CA GLY A 8 -1.31 10.22 9.59
C GLY A 8 -2.03 11.45 9.04
N PHE A 9 -2.00 11.66 7.72
CA PHE A 9 -2.67 12.78 7.05
C PHE A 9 -4.18 12.83 7.36
N SER A 10 -4.67 14.04 7.64
CA SER A 10 -6.08 14.36 7.77
C SER A 10 -6.52 15.30 6.64
N ILE A 11 -7.58 14.94 5.93
CA ILE A 11 -8.14 15.74 4.84
C ILE A 11 -8.70 17.09 5.31
N THR A 12 -9.04 17.21 6.59
CA THR A 12 -9.52 18.47 7.21
C THR A 12 -8.38 19.30 7.81
N GLY A 13 -7.15 18.80 7.78
CA GLY A 13 -5.96 19.51 8.23
C GLY A 13 -5.38 20.43 7.14
N THR A 14 -4.14 20.89 7.36
CA THR A 14 -3.42 21.70 6.36
C THR A 14 -3.21 20.92 5.07
N ALA A 15 -3.71 21.45 3.95
CA ALA A 15 -3.57 20.81 2.65
C ALA A 15 -2.10 20.79 2.17
N PRO A 16 -1.71 19.79 1.37
CA PRO A 16 -0.45 19.78 0.64
C PRO A 16 -0.20 21.06 -0.16
N SER A 17 1.05 21.51 -0.20
CA SER A 17 1.49 22.69 -0.95
C SER A 17 2.94 22.52 -1.42
N ALA A 18 3.41 23.38 -2.32
CA ALA A 18 4.79 23.28 -2.83
C ALA A 18 5.87 23.37 -1.73
N SER A 19 5.63 24.15 -0.67
CA SER A 19 6.54 24.26 0.48
C SER A 19 6.33 23.17 1.54
N ASN A 20 5.22 22.46 1.50
CA ASN A 20 4.91 21.35 2.41
C ASN A 20 4.12 20.27 1.65
N PRO A 21 4.81 19.41 0.88
CA PRO A 21 4.17 18.51 -0.07
C PRO A 21 3.27 17.43 0.54
N MET A 22 3.36 17.16 1.84
CA MET A 22 2.47 16.23 2.54
C MET A 22 1.37 16.94 3.35
N GLY A 23 1.46 18.27 3.50
CA GLY A 23 0.46 19.06 4.22
C GLY A 23 0.46 18.85 5.73
N ASN A 24 -0.16 17.77 6.21
CA ASN A 24 -0.27 17.46 7.63
C ASN A 24 -0.15 15.95 7.89
N PRO A 25 0.22 15.53 9.12
CA PRO A 25 0.81 16.33 10.20
C PRO A 25 2.24 16.80 9.85
N THR A 26 2.97 17.40 10.81
CA THR A 26 4.36 17.81 10.59
C THR A 26 5.20 16.64 10.07
N PHE A 27 5.92 16.85 8.97
CA PHE A 27 6.79 15.86 8.34
C PHE A 27 7.80 15.27 9.35
N PRO A 28 8.04 13.93 9.36
CA PRO A 28 7.57 12.91 8.41
C PRO A 28 6.16 12.37 8.69
N GLY A 29 5.50 12.86 9.73
CA GLY A 29 4.20 12.40 10.18
C GLY A 29 4.26 11.13 11.02
N SER A 30 3.13 10.42 11.10
CA SER A 30 3.00 9.16 11.84
C SER A 30 3.16 7.99 10.88
N THR A 31 4.36 7.40 10.87
CA THR A 31 4.78 6.33 9.95
C THR A 31 5.17 5.07 10.72
N SER A 32 5.10 3.91 10.08
CA SER A 32 5.60 2.65 10.63
C SER A 32 7.08 2.35 10.35
N SER A 33 7.80 3.20 9.61
CA SER A 33 9.20 2.99 9.22
C SER A 33 10.25 3.56 10.20
N GLY A 34 9.82 4.07 11.37
CA GLY A 34 10.71 4.76 12.30
C GLY A 34 11.22 6.13 11.84
N GLY A 35 10.69 6.65 10.73
CA GLY A 35 11.16 7.90 10.12
C GLY A 35 10.42 8.21 8.82
N ILE A 36 11.12 8.71 7.81
CA ILE A 36 10.53 8.96 6.49
C ILE A 36 10.12 7.62 5.86
N ASN A 37 8.88 7.51 5.37
CA ASN A 37 8.45 6.34 4.57
C ASN A 37 8.68 6.58 3.07
N TRP A 38 8.41 5.58 2.23
CA TRP A 38 8.66 5.67 0.79
C TRP A 38 7.92 6.84 0.10
N LEU A 39 6.72 7.23 0.56
CA LEU A 39 5.98 8.39 0.04
C LEU A 39 6.67 9.70 0.40
N GLY A 40 7.20 9.81 1.62
CA GLY A 40 7.99 10.96 2.04
C GLY A 40 9.20 11.13 1.13
N TYR A 41 10.01 10.07 0.97
CA TYR A 41 11.16 10.08 0.05
C TYR A 41 10.76 10.43 -1.39
N LEU A 42 9.64 9.88 -1.86
CA LEU A 42 9.13 10.15 -3.20
C LEU A 42 8.84 11.63 -3.44
N VAL A 43 8.29 12.35 -2.44
CA VAL A 43 7.89 13.76 -2.61
C VAL A 43 8.92 14.79 -2.14
N THR A 44 9.93 14.38 -1.36
CA THR A 44 10.96 15.30 -0.84
C THR A 44 12.35 15.10 -1.41
N GLU A 45 12.74 13.86 -1.76
CA GLU A 45 14.12 13.55 -2.18
C GLU A 45 14.22 13.07 -3.62
N PHE A 46 13.30 12.20 -4.03
CA PHE A 46 13.33 11.57 -5.36
C PHE A 46 12.40 12.26 -6.38
N ASN A 47 11.73 13.34 -5.99
CA ASN A 47 10.87 14.10 -6.88
C ASN A 47 11.68 14.91 -7.90
N ARG A 48 11.28 14.86 -9.18
CA ARG A 48 11.87 15.71 -10.24
C ARG A 48 11.19 17.07 -10.35
N THR A 49 9.92 17.12 -9.96
CA THR A 49 9.07 18.32 -9.89
C THR A 49 8.32 18.30 -8.57
N VAL A 50 7.68 19.40 -8.19
CA VAL A 50 6.80 19.42 -7.01
C VAL A 50 5.72 18.34 -7.18
N ALA A 51 5.63 17.42 -6.22
CA ALA A 51 4.62 16.37 -6.16
C ALA A 51 3.86 16.50 -4.84
N LEU A 52 2.57 16.81 -4.91
CA LEU A 52 1.71 16.91 -3.73
C LEU A 52 1.16 15.53 -3.38
N ASN A 53 1.10 15.23 -2.08
CA ASN A 53 0.66 13.93 -1.59
C ASN A 53 -0.56 14.07 -0.68
N TYR A 54 -1.69 13.53 -1.15
CA TYR A 54 -2.91 13.37 -0.36
C TYR A 54 -3.00 11.92 0.10
N ASN A 55 -2.54 11.64 1.32
CA ASN A 55 -2.36 10.27 1.79
C ASN A 55 -3.53 9.76 2.63
N PHE A 56 -4.38 8.92 2.05
CA PHE A 56 -5.49 8.32 2.77
C PHE A 56 -5.12 6.98 3.45
N ALA A 57 -3.86 6.54 3.39
CA ALA A 57 -3.45 5.26 3.97
C ALA A 57 -3.57 5.25 5.50
N SER A 58 -4.05 4.11 6.03
CA SER A 58 -4.33 3.92 7.45
C SER A 58 -3.70 2.62 7.94
N GLY A 59 -2.92 2.66 9.01
CA GLY A 59 -2.30 1.49 9.59
C GLY A 59 -3.31 0.42 9.96
N GLY A 60 -3.02 -0.82 9.59
CA GLY A 60 -3.97 -1.94 9.76
C GLY A 60 -5.13 -1.92 8.78
N ALA A 61 -5.16 -1.09 7.75
CA ALA A 61 -6.24 -1.13 6.76
C ALA A 61 -6.22 -2.45 5.97
N ALA A 62 -7.36 -3.13 5.96
CA ALA A 62 -7.70 -4.13 4.96
C ALA A 62 -8.45 -3.45 3.80
N THR A 63 -8.72 -4.21 2.73
CA THR A 63 -9.49 -3.72 1.58
C THR A 63 -10.93 -3.43 1.99
N ASN A 64 -11.57 -4.36 2.72
CA ASN A 64 -12.95 -4.25 3.17
C ASN A 64 -13.15 -4.97 4.51
N ASN A 65 -13.44 -4.21 5.57
CA ASN A 65 -13.58 -4.76 6.92
C ASN A 65 -14.81 -5.66 7.11
N SER A 66 -15.77 -5.65 6.17
CA SER A 66 -16.89 -6.61 6.17
C SER A 66 -16.51 -7.97 5.58
N VAL A 67 -15.40 -8.06 4.84
CA VAL A 67 -14.89 -9.28 4.20
C VAL A 67 -13.73 -9.85 5.04
N VAL A 68 -12.73 -9.02 5.35
CA VAL A 68 -11.64 -9.36 6.26
C VAL A 68 -11.61 -8.33 7.39
N SER A 69 -11.91 -8.76 8.61
CA SER A 69 -11.90 -7.87 9.77
C SER A 69 -10.49 -7.32 10.01
N SER A 70 -10.39 -6.00 10.22
CA SER A 70 -9.14 -5.35 10.58
C SER A 70 -9.39 -4.06 11.37
N SER A 71 -8.37 -3.55 12.05
CA SER A 71 -8.47 -2.39 12.94
C SER A 71 -8.33 -1.04 12.24
N GLY A 72 -7.72 -1.01 11.04
CA GLY A 72 -7.52 0.22 10.28
C GLY A 72 -8.76 0.69 9.52
N THR A 73 -8.73 1.94 9.05
CA THR A 73 -9.75 2.47 8.15
C THR A 73 -9.65 1.77 6.79
N PRO A 74 -10.65 0.98 6.37
CA PRO A 74 -10.53 0.13 5.17
C PRO A 74 -10.44 0.97 3.90
N LEU A 75 -9.89 0.38 2.84
CA LEU A 75 -9.74 1.05 1.53
C LEU A 75 -11.08 1.62 1.02
N THR A 76 -12.19 0.91 1.25
CA THR A 76 -13.54 1.39 0.92
C THR A 76 -13.84 2.76 1.53
N THR A 77 -13.53 2.97 2.80
CA THR A 77 -13.71 4.26 3.49
C THR A 77 -12.69 5.31 3.04
N GLN A 78 -11.45 4.90 2.76
CA GLN A 78 -10.41 5.81 2.24
C GLN A 78 -10.84 6.42 0.90
N VAL A 79 -11.32 5.60 -0.04
CA VAL A 79 -11.81 6.06 -1.33
C VAL A 79 -13.10 6.87 -1.19
N ALA A 80 -14.03 6.47 -0.31
CA ALA A 80 -15.22 7.27 -0.03
C ALA A 80 -14.88 8.67 0.48
N THR A 81 -13.84 8.79 1.33
CA THR A 81 -13.37 10.07 1.85
C THR A 81 -12.73 10.91 0.74
N PHE A 82 -11.91 10.30 -0.13
CA PHE A 82 -11.41 10.99 -1.32
C PHE A 82 -12.56 11.54 -2.17
N LEU A 83 -13.55 10.71 -2.50
CA LEU A 83 -14.69 11.11 -3.34
C LEU A 83 -15.48 12.25 -2.71
N GLN A 84 -15.69 12.21 -1.39
CA GLN A 84 -16.39 13.24 -0.64
C GLN A 84 -15.68 14.60 -0.68
N TYR A 85 -14.36 14.62 -0.46
CA TYR A 85 -13.62 15.87 -0.25
C TYR A 85 -12.92 16.40 -1.51
N LEU A 86 -12.48 15.50 -2.39
CA LEU A 86 -11.64 15.82 -3.54
C LEU A 86 -12.24 15.33 -4.87
N GLY A 87 -13.26 14.48 -4.85
CA GLY A 87 -13.84 13.88 -6.06
C GLY A 87 -14.39 14.89 -7.07
N THR A 88 -14.89 16.03 -6.60
CA THR A 88 -15.37 17.13 -7.46
C THR A 88 -14.67 18.42 -7.07
N GLY A 89 -13.97 19.07 -8.01
CA GLY A 89 -13.32 20.37 -7.78
C GLY A 89 -12.11 20.32 -6.85
N GLY A 90 -11.55 19.13 -6.58
CA GLY A 90 -10.28 18.98 -5.87
C GLY A 90 -9.10 19.58 -6.66
N PRO A 91 -7.97 19.85 -6.01
CA PRO A 91 -6.79 20.46 -6.64
C PRO A 91 -5.95 19.41 -7.40
N TRP A 92 -6.58 18.67 -8.30
CA TRP A 92 -5.98 17.62 -9.10
C TRP A 92 -6.68 17.52 -10.47
N SER A 93 -5.98 16.98 -11.46
CA SER A 93 -6.54 16.67 -12.78
C SER A 93 -6.13 15.28 -13.26
N SER A 94 -6.78 14.79 -14.33
CA SER A 94 -6.41 13.52 -14.96
C SER A 94 -4.96 13.48 -15.45
N ASP A 95 -4.39 14.65 -15.75
CA ASP A 95 -3.14 14.79 -16.50
C ASP A 95 -1.93 15.03 -15.60
N ASP A 96 -2.15 15.32 -14.31
CA ASP A 96 -1.10 15.63 -13.33
C ASP A 96 -1.08 14.70 -12.10
N SER A 97 -2.07 13.81 -11.97
CA SER A 97 -2.26 13.03 -10.74
C SER A 97 -2.10 11.54 -10.96
N LEU A 98 -1.51 10.86 -9.98
CA LEU A 98 -1.34 9.41 -9.93
C LEU A 98 -2.06 8.85 -8.71
N PHE A 99 -2.94 7.88 -8.92
CA PHE A 99 -3.66 7.17 -7.86
C PHE A 99 -2.92 5.87 -7.53
N VAL A 100 -2.36 5.78 -6.33
CA VAL A 100 -1.56 4.63 -5.91
C VAL A 100 -2.32 3.74 -4.93
N PHE A 101 -2.32 2.45 -5.23
CA PHE A 101 -2.90 1.39 -4.41
C PHE A 101 -1.78 0.46 -3.94
N TRP A 102 -1.52 0.49 -2.64
CA TRP A 102 -0.73 -0.52 -1.95
C TRP A 102 -1.53 -0.98 -0.72
N ILE A 103 -2.14 -2.15 -0.85
CA ILE A 103 -3.11 -2.76 0.07
C ILE A 103 -3.05 -4.27 -0.13
N GLY A 104 -3.57 -5.06 0.81
CA GLY A 104 -3.56 -6.52 0.77
C GLY A 104 -2.75 -7.16 1.90
N ILE A 105 -1.82 -6.41 2.51
CA ILE A 105 -0.98 -6.91 3.60
C ILE A 105 -1.83 -7.38 4.78
N ASN A 106 -2.77 -6.55 5.24
CA ASN A 106 -3.67 -6.93 6.34
C ASN A 106 -4.80 -7.85 5.89
N ASP A 107 -5.17 -7.83 4.60
CA ASP A 107 -6.14 -8.79 4.06
C ASP A 107 -5.58 -10.21 4.21
N ILE A 108 -4.35 -10.45 3.75
CA ILE A 108 -3.67 -11.75 3.87
C ILE A 108 -3.28 -12.04 5.31
N GLY A 109 -2.64 -11.09 6.00
CA GLY A 109 -2.14 -11.28 7.36
C GLY A 109 -3.21 -11.67 8.38
N ASN A 110 -4.48 -11.27 8.15
CA ASN A 110 -5.62 -11.61 9.01
C ASN A 110 -6.45 -12.80 8.50
N SER A 111 -6.12 -13.39 7.34
CA SER A 111 -6.95 -14.43 6.71
C SER A 111 -6.21 -15.68 6.23
N TYR A 112 -4.89 -15.65 6.05
CA TYR A 112 -4.14 -16.76 5.41
C TYR A 112 -4.30 -18.10 6.14
N TYR A 113 -4.53 -18.06 7.45
CA TYR A 113 -4.70 -19.24 8.31
C TYR A 113 -6.15 -19.72 8.44
N LEU A 114 -7.11 -19.03 7.82
CA LEU A 114 -8.52 -19.40 7.88
C LEU A 114 -8.81 -20.58 6.93
N ASP A 115 -9.65 -21.51 7.40
CA ASP A 115 -10.16 -22.63 6.60
C ASP A 115 -11.35 -22.18 5.75
N VAL A 116 -11.04 -21.41 4.70
CA VAL A 116 -11.98 -20.86 3.73
C VAL A 116 -11.44 -21.06 2.32
N ASP A 117 -12.30 -20.88 1.31
CA ASP A 117 -11.83 -20.77 -0.08
C ASP A 117 -11.06 -19.45 -0.27
N GLN A 118 -9.73 -19.54 -0.11
CA GLN A 118 -8.83 -18.38 -0.19
C GLN A 118 -8.86 -17.73 -1.58
N VAL A 119 -8.99 -18.52 -2.64
CA VAL A 119 -9.05 -18.01 -4.02
C VAL A 119 -10.32 -17.17 -4.22
N ALA A 120 -11.46 -17.67 -3.73
CA ALA A 120 -12.72 -16.94 -3.75
C ALA A 120 -12.66 -15.67 -2.88
N LEU A 121 -12.07 -15.75 -1.68
CA LEU A 121 -11.86 -14.60 -0.80
C LEU A 121 -11.04 -13.51 -1.49
N HIS A 122 -9.88 -13.86 -2.06
CA HIS A 122 -9.05 -12.90 -2.79
C HIS A 122 -9.78 -12.31 -4.00
N SER A 123 -10.58 -13.12 -4.71
CA SER A 123 -11.40 -12.63 -5.83
C SER A 123 -12.43 -11.59 -5.38
N GLU A 124 -13.08 -11.80 -4.24
CA GLU A 124 -14.03 -10.83 -3.67
C GLU A 124 -13.35 -9.51 -3.26
N LEU A 125 -12.14 -9.59 -2.70
CA LEU A 125 -11.32 -8.41 -2.40
C LEU A 125 -10.91 -7.67 -3.68
N MET A 126 -10.55 -8.39 -4.75
CA MET A 126 -10.27 -7.79 -6.05
C MET A 126 -11.49 -7.09 -6.64
N ASP A 127 -12.68 -7.71 -6.55
CA ASP A 127 -13.92 -7.07 -6.98
C ASP A 127 -14.16 -5.77 -6.20
N THR A 128 -13.88 -5.76 -4.89
CA THR A 128 -13.91 -4.53 -4.09
C THR A 128 -12.91 -3.48 -4.62
N ILE A 129 -11.64 -3.84 -4.78
CA ILE A 129 -10.59 -2.92 -5.26
C ILE A 129 -10.98 -2.29 -6.60
N PHE A 130 -11.38 -3.11 -7.57
CA PHE A 130 -11.67 -2.60 -8.92
C PHE A 130 -13.01 -1.87 -9.03
N ASN A 131 -13.99 -2.16 -8.16
CA ASN A 131 -15.18 -1.32 -8.01
C ASN A 131 -14.81 0.09 -7.47
N LEU A 132 -13.85 0.20 -6.55
CA LEU A 132 -13.36 1.49 -6.06
C LEU A 132 -12.56 2.24 -7.13
N VAL A 133 -11.71 1.53 -7.88
CA VAL A 133 -10.98 2.09 -9.03
C VAL A 133 -11.96 2.64 -10.08
N GLN A 134 -13.05 1.92 -10.34
CA GLN A 134 -14.10 2.37 -11.26
C GLN A 134 -14.79 3.66 -10.78
N GLN A 135 -15.03 3.82 -9.47
CA GLN A 135 -15.59 5.06 -8.91
C GLN A 135 -14.62 6.25 -9.06
N LEU A 136 -13.32 6.05 -8.83
CA LEU A 136 -12.31 7.08 -9.06
C LEU A 136 -12.23 7.47 -10.54
N TYR A 137 -12.30 6.47 -11.43
CA TYR A 137 -12.34 6.71 -12.87
C TYR A 137 -13.58 7.54 -13.27
N ALA A 138 -14.74 7.28 -12.68
CA ALA A 138 -15.96 8.03 -12.95
C ALA A 138 -15.85 9.53 -12.61
N VAL A 139 -15.01 9.90 -11.63
CA VAL A 139 -14.75 11.31 -11.26
C VAL A 139 -13.53 11.92 -11.96
N GLY A 140 -12.89 11.20 -12.88
CA GLY A 140 -11.83 11.74 -13.74
C GLY A 140 -10.42 11.17 -13.49
N ALA A 141 -10.23 10.24 -12.55
CA ALA A 141 -8.92 9.60 -12.37
C ALA A 141 -8.53 8.80 -13.63
N ARG A 142 -7.30 8.96 -14.12
CA ARG A 142 -6.82 8.30 -15.34
C ARG A 142 -5.49 7.55 -15.19
N ARG A 143 -4.72 7.81 -14.14
CA ARG A 143 -3.40 7.20 -13.92
C ARG A 143 -3.40 6.42 -12.62
N PHE A 144 -3.14 5.12 -12.71
CA PHE A 144 -3.22 4.20 -11.59
C PHE A 144 -1.93 3.39 -11.45
N LEU A 145 -1.45 3.24 -10.22
CA LEU A 145 -0.36 2.35 -9.87
C LEU A 145 -0.85 1.34 -8.84
N PHE A 146 -0.70 0.05 -9.15
CA PHE A 146 -0.96 -1.05 -8.22
C PHE A 146 0.37 -1.66 -7.77
N MET A 147 0.60 -1.72 -6.47
CA MET A 147 1.79 -2.32 -5.87
C MET A 147 1.43 -3.70 -5.32
N SER A 148 2.23 -4.71 -5.64
CA SER A 148 2.04 -6.07 -5.10
C SER A 148 2.23 -6.08 -3.58
N VAL A 149 1.56 -7.02 -2.91
CA VAL A 149 1.82 -7.33 -1.51
C VAL A 149 3.27 -7.84 -1.40
N PRO A 150 4.11 -7.23 -0.53
CA PRO A 150 5.49 -7.65 -0.35
C PRO A 150 5.57 -9.03 0.32
N PRO A 151 6.74 -9.68 0.36
CA PRO A 151 6.93 -10.99 0.98
C PRO A 151 6.88 -10.89 2.52
N VAL A 152 5.68 -10.63 3.06
CA VAL A 152 5.45 -10.41 4.49
C VAL A 152 5.71 -11.67 5.33
N GLU A 153 5.70 -12.86 4.72
CA GLU A 153 6.10 -14.12 5.34
C GLU A 153 7.58 -14.13 5.81
N LYS A 154 8.37 -13.16 5.33
CA LYS A 154 9.79 -12.97 5.69
C LYS A 154 10.01 -11.93 6.77
N THR A 155 8.96 -11.26 7.25
CA THR A 155 9.08 -10.29 8.36
C THR A 155 9.49 -11.01 9.66
N PRO A 156 10.20 -10.33 10.59
CA PRO A 156 10.59 -10.92 11.86
C PRO A 156 9.42 -11.53 12.64
N LYS A 157 8.24 -10.90 12.56
CA LYS A 157 6.99 -11.43 13.13
C LYS A 157 6.66 -12.80 12.56
N GLN A 158 6.70 -12.96 11.24
CA GLN A 158 6.36 -14.23 10.60
C GLN A 158 7.46 -15.27 10.75
N LEU A 159 8.73 -14.88 10.94
CA LEU A 159 9.80 -15.81 11.29
C LEU A 159 9.59 -16.52 12.64
N THR A 160 8.69 -16.03 13.50
CA THR A 160 8.28 -16.73 14.73
C THR A 160 7.28 -17.87 14.49
N LYS A 161 6.73 -17.98 13.28
CA LYS A 161 5.74 -19.01 12.88
C LYS A 161 6.40 -20.26 12.34
N THR A 162 5.60 -21.31 12.16
CA THR A 162 6.10 -22.56 11.58
C THR A 162 6.48 -22.39 10.11
N ALA A 163 7.29 -23.31 9.58
CA ALA A 163 7.62 -23.32 8.15
C ALA A 163 6.35 -23.49 7.29
N ASP A 164 5.40 -24.31 7.74
CA ASP A 164 4.14 -24.56 7.03
C ASP A 164 3.25 -23.31 7.02
N ASP A 165 3.14 -22.60 8.15
CA ASP A 165 2.37 -21.34 8.21
C ASP A 165 2.94 -20.30 7.25
N ARG A 166 4.28 -20.13 7.21
CA ARG A 166 4.93 -19.19 6.30
C ARG A 166 4.80 -19.60 4.85
N ALA A 167 4.88 -20.90 4.55
CA ALA A 167 4.67 -21.41 3.20
C ALA A 167 3.23 -21.19 2.73
N ASN A 168 2.26 -21.36 3.62
CA ASN A 168 0.86 -21.05 3.35
C ASN A 168 0.67 -19.53 3.12
N GLU A 169 1.19 -18.67 3.98
CA GLU A 169 1.12 -17.21 3.79
C GLU A 169 1.75 -16.78 2.45
N ALA A 170 2.92 -17.33 2.09
CA ALA A 170 3.57 -17.10 0.80
C ALA A 170 2.68 -17.50 -0.39
N ALA A 171 1.97 -18.63 -0.28
CA ALA A 171 1.05 -19.08 -1.32
C ALA A 171 -0.14 -18.13 -1.47
N GLN A 172 -0.69 -17.61 -0.36
CA GLN A 172 -1.78 -16.64 -0.40
C GLN A 172 -1.33 -15.28 -0.96
N ILE A 173 -0.12 -14.81 -0.63
CA ILE A 173 0.49 -13.62 -1.25
C ILE A 173 0.62 -13.80 -2.76
N ALA A 174 1.10 -14.97 -3.20
CA ALA A 174 1.27 -15.27 -4.62
C ALA A 174 -0.08 -15.27 -5.36
N ASP A 175 -1.11 -15.91 -4.79
CA ASP A 175 -2.45 -15.91 -5.37
C ASP A 175 -3.02 -14.48 -5.47
N PHE A 176 -3.06 -13.73 -4.37
CA PHE A 176 -3.56 -12.36 -4.32
C PHE A 176 -2.86 -11.45 -5.34
N ASN A 177 -1.52 -11.52 -5.40
CA ASN A 177 -0.74 -10.73 -6.35
C ASN A 177 -1.02 -11.12 -7.80
N SER A 178 -1.19 -12.43 -8.09
CA SER A 178 -1.53 -12.89 -9.44
C SER A 178 -2.92 -12.38 -9.87
N GLN A 179 -3.90 -12.39 -8.96
CA GLN A 179 -5.23 -11.86 -9.22
C GLN A 179 -5.20 -10.34 -9.42
N LEU A 180 -4.41 -9.61 -8.63
CA LEU A 180 -4.23 -8.16 -8.80
C LEU A 180 -3.70 -7.80 -10.19
N VAL A 181 -2.67 -8.52 -10.65
CA VAL A 181 -2.09 -8.36 -11.99
C VAL A 181 -3.13 -8.59 -13.08
N ALA A 182 -3.86 -9.70 -12.99
CA ALA A 182 -4.87 -10.09 -13.97
C ALA A 182 -6.05 -9.10 -14.01
N ARG A 183 -6.56 -8.71 -12.85
CA ARG A 183 -7.69 -7.78 -12.71
C ARG A 183 -7.33 -6.37 -13.17
N ALA A 184 -6.11 -5.89 -12.88
CA ALA A 184 -5.62 -4.62 -13.39
C ALA A 184 -5.49 -4.61 -14.92
N ALA A 185 -5.01 -5.71 -15.51
CA ALA A 185 -4.92 -5.83 -16.98
C ALA A 185 -6.32 -5.86 -17.63
N ALA A 186 -7.25 -6.63 -17.06
CA ALA A 186 -8.63 -6.69 -17.55
C ALA A 186 -9.35 -5.34 -17.44
N TRP A 187 -9.23 -4.65 -16.30
CA TRP A 187 -9.82 -3.33 -16.09
C TRP A 187 -9.25 -2.28 -17.06
N LYS A 188 -7.93 -2.29 -17.28
CA LYS A 188 -7.29 -1.40 -18.27
C LYS A 188 -7.84 -1.64 -19.68
N ALA A 189 -8.00 -2.90 -20.08
CA ALA A 189 -8.54 -3.24 -21.40
C ALA A 189 -10.00 -2.79 -21.59
N GLY A 190 -10.77 -2.68 -20.51
CA GLY A 190 -12.16 -2.21 -20.51
C GLY A 190 -12.35 -0.70 -20.37
N THR A 191 -11.27 0.08 -20.26
CA THR A 191 -11.34 1.54 -20.05
C THR A 191 -10.59 2.31 -21.13
N THR A 192 -10.93 3.60 -21.29
CA THR A 192 -10.30 4.49 -22.29
C THR A 192 -9.58 5.65 -21.61
N GLY A 193 -8.48 6.09 -22.21
CA GLY A 193 -7.68 7.19 -21.68
C GLY A 193 -7.00 6.89 -20.35
N THR A 194 -6.90 5.62 -19.94
CA THR A 194 -6.26 5.21 -18.70
C THR A 194 -4.83 4.77 -18.92
N THR A 195 -3.96 5.10 -17.96
CA THR A 195 -2.64 4.51 -17.82
C THR A 195 -2.58 3.74 -16.52
N VAL A 196 -2.17 2.48 -16.59
CA VAL A 196 -2.06 1.58 -15.45
C VAL A 196 -0.66 1.01 -15.42
N TRP A 197 -0.01 1.15 -14.27
CA TRP A 197 1.26 0.53 -13.93
C TRP A 197 1.06 -0.48 -12.81
N GLN A 198 1.93 -1.49 -12.82
CA GLN A 198 2.07 -2.45 -11.74
C GLN A 198 3.52 -2.40 -11.27
N PHE A 199 3.71 -2.40 -9.96
CA PHE A 199 5.04 -2.43 -9.36
C PHE A 199 5.15 -3.64 -8.45
N ASP A 200 6.04 -4.56 -8.80
CA ASP A 200 6.30 -5.73 -7.99
C ASP A 200 7.23 -5.39 -6.82
N THR A 201 6.65 -5.24 -5.63
CA THR A 201 7.38 -4.92 -4.40
C THR A 201 8.21 -6.10 -3.92
N ALA A 202 7.93 -7.33 -4.34
CA ALA A 202 8.72 -8.48 -3.93
C ALA A 202 10.16 -8.41 -4.42
N VAL A 203 10.40 -7.77 -5.58
CA VAL A 203 11.75 -7.61 -6.14
C VAL A 203 12.68 -6.83 -5.20
N PRO A 204 12.41 -5.56 -4.84
CA PRO A 204 13.29 -4.81 -3.94
C PRO A 204 13.37 -5.43 -2.54
N PHE A 205 12.26 -5.93 -1.98
CA PHE A 205 12.29 -6.59 -0.66
C PHE A 205 13.22 -7.81 -0.66
N ASN A 206 13.07 -8.72 -1.64
CA ASN A 206 13.93 -9.90 -1.73
C ASN A 206 15.39 -9.55 -1.99
N GLN A 207 15.65 -8.49 -2.75
CA GLN A 207 17.02 -8.03 -3.02
C GLN A 207 17.72 -7.56 -1.73
N VAL A 208 17.05 -6.75 -0.91
CA VAL A 208 17.62 -6.26 0.36
C VAL A 208 17.73 -7.39 1.39
N ILE A 209 16.71 -8.26 1.50
CA ILE A 209 16.74 -9.40 2.42
C ILE A 209 17.87 -10.39 2.09
N ALA A 210 18.19 -10.57 0.82
CA ALA A 210 19.23 -11.51 0.39
C ALA A 210 20.66 -11.01 0.68
N ASP A 211 20.89 -9.70 0.68
CA ASP A 211 22.20 -9.09 0.98
C ASP A 211 22.04 -7.80 1.80
N PRO A 212 21.61 -7.90 3.06
CA PRO A 212 21.35 -6.72 3.89
C PRO A 212 22.60 -5.85 4.06
N THR A 213 23.79 -6.46 4.07
CA THR A 213 25.07 -5.77 4.28
C THR A 213 25.45 -4.86 3.11
N ALA A 214 25.11 -5.22 1.87
CA ALA A 214 25.30 -4.34 0.72
C ALA A 214 24.45 -3.06 0.79
N TYR A 215 23.38 -3.08 1.58
CA TYR A 215 22.50 -1.93 1.83
C TYR A 215 22.77 -1.22 3.17
N GLY A 216 23.84 -1.61 3.87
CA GLY A 216 24.25 -0.98 5.14
C GLY A 216 23.52 -1.51 6.38
N TYR A 217 22.76 -2.60 6.25
CA TYR A 217 22.10 -3.27 7.37
C TYR A 217 22.97 -4.39 7.95
N ALA A 218 22.83 -4.65 9.26
CA ALA A 218 23.59 -5.69 9.94
C ALA A 218 23.12 -7.10 9.54
N ASP A 219 21.82 -7.30 9.45
CA ASP A 219 21.16 -8.53 9.02
C ASP A 219 19.72 -8.22 8.53
N ALA A 220 18.98 -9.26 8.14
CA ALA A 220 17.61 -9.15 7.63
C ALA A 220 16.55 -9.65 8.63
N THR A 221 16.87 -9.81 9.92
CA THR A 221 15.97 -10.42 10.92
C THR A 221 15.87 -9.67 12.24
N SER A 222 16.90 -8.90 12.59
CA SER A 222 16.97 -8.10 13.81
C SER A 222 16.02 -6.92 13.74
N VAL A 223 15.28 -6.73 14.83
CA VAL A 223 14.39 -5.57 15.05
C VAL A 223 15.10 -4.62 15.98
N CYS A 224 15.37 -3.39 15.53
CA CYS A 224 15.91 -2.35 16.39
C CYS A 224 15.69 -0.94 15.85
N HIS A 225 15.93 0.06 16.69
CA HIS A 225 15.73 1.47 16.35
C HIS A 225 17.02 2.18 15.89
N ALA A 226 17.98 1.43 15.35
CA ALA A 226 19.23 1.96 14.82
C ALA A 226 19.20 1.95 13.29
N SER A 227 19.94 2.87 12.65
CA SER A 227 20.02 2.95 11.19
C SER A 227 20.62 1.71 10.51
N THR A 228 21.25 0.84 11.30
CA THR A 228 21.81 -0.45 10.85
C THR A 228 20.79 -1.58 10.87
N CYS A 229 19.57 -1.36 11.36
CA CYS A 229 18.50 -2.35 11.34
C CYS A 229 17.60 -2.13 10.13
N MET A 230 17.34 -3.22 9.41
CA MET A 230 16.43 -3.23 8.27
C MET A 230 14.97 -3.11 8.73
N TRP A 231 14.64 -3.70 9.88
CA TRP A 231 13.30 -3.71 10.45
C TRP A 231 13.22 -2.76 11.65
N TRP A 232 12.30 -1.81 11.58
CA TRP A 232 11.99 -0.88 12.66
C TRP A 232 11.18 -1.58 13.77
N ASP A 233 10.17 -2.36 13.36
CA ASP A 233 9.42 -3.23 14.25
C ASP A 233 9.35 -4.65 13.67
N SER A 234 8.59 -5.56 14.29
CA SER A 234 8.54 -6.95 13.80
C SER A 234 7.90 -7.13 12.42
N TYR A 235 7.30 -6.09 11.84
CA TYR A 235 6.49 -6.14 10.63
C TYR A 235 6.77 -5.00 9.63
N HIS A 236 7.58 -4.00 9.99
CA HIS A 236 7.90 -2.81 9.18
C HIS A 236 9.39 -2.47 9.24
#